data_AF-A0A922ZCM8-F1
#
_entry.id   AF-A0A922ZCM8-F1
#
_cell.length_a   1.000
_cell.length_b   1.000
_cell.length_c   1.000
_cell.angle_alpha   90.00
_cell.angle_beta   90.00
_cell.angle_gamma   90.00
#
_symmetry.space_group_name_H-M   'P 1'
#
loop_
_entity.id
_entity.type
_entity.pdbx_description
1 polymer ?
#
loop_
_entity_poly.entity_id
_entity_poly.type
_entity_poly.pdbx_seq_one_letter_code
_entity_poly.pdbx_strand_id
1 'polypeptide(L)' 'MESISETVVVGKEAPDFTIKDVDGKEWKLSDYRGKTVLLDFWAFW' A
#
# COMPACT_ATOMS: atom_id res chain seq x y z
N MET A 1 18.92 14.28 -8.71
CA MET A 1 17.55 14.42 -8.19
C MET A 1 17.23 13.09 -7.53
N GLU A 2 17.55 12.99 -6.24
CA GLU A 2 17.35 11.74 -5.49
C GLU A 2 15.89 11.72 -5.04
N SER A 3 15.13 10.72 -5.47
CA SER A 3 13.74 10.55 -5.08
C SER A 3 13.74 10.05 -3.64
N ILE A 4 13.44 10.95 -2.69
CA ILE A 4 13.24 10.58 -1.28
C ILE A 4 12.07 9.60 -1.19
N SER A 5 12.35 8.31 -1.04
CA SER A 5 11.35 7.35 -0.58
C SER A 5 11.12 7.63 0.90
N GLU A 6 9.87 7.91 1.29
CA GLU A 6 9.54 8.05 2.69
C GLU A 6 9.87 6.75 3.43
N THR A 7 10.65 6.85 4.50
CA THR A 7 10.92 5.71 5.37
C THR A 7 9.64 5.34 6.11
N VAL A 8 9.22 4.08 6.02
CA VAL A 8 8.06 3.58 6.75
C VAL A 8 8.40 3.53 8.24
N VAL A 9 7.69 4.31 9.05
CA VAL A 9 7.91 4.41 10.50
C VAL A 9 6.61 4.12 11.24
N VAL A 10 6.68 3.29 12.29
CA VAL A 10 5.53 2.95 13.12
C VAL A 10 4.88 4.20 13.72
N GLY A 11 3.55 4.27 13.66
CA GLY A 11 2.78 5.41 14.17
C GLY A 11 2.74 6.61 13.22
N LYS A 12 3.45 6.58 12.09
CA LYS A 12 3.25 7.52 10.99
C LYS A 12 2.18 7.00 10.03
N GLU A 13 1.64 7.91 9.25
CA GLU A 13 0.70 7.55 8.18
C GLU A 13 1.39 6.59 7.21
N ALA A 14 0.71 5.49 6.89
CA ALA A 14 1.21 4.55 5.89
C ALA A 14 1.23 5.22 4.51
N PRO A 15 2.32 5.10 3.72
CA PRO A 15 2.39 5.66 2.38
C PRO A 15 1.24 5.14 1.51
N ASP A 16 0.64 6.04 0.74
CA ASP A 16 -0.43 5.66 -0.17
C ASP A 16 0.15 4.93 -1.37
N PHE A 17 -0.56 3.91 -1.84
CA PHE A 17 -0.17 3.14 -3.01
C PHE A 17 -1.41 2.64 -3.75
N THR A 18 -1.22 2.38 -5.05
CA THR A 18 -2.23 1.75 -5.90
C THR A 18 -1.68 0.44 -6.44
N ILE A 19 -2.45 -0.64 -6.29
CA ILE A 19 -2.16 -1.94 -6.90
C ILE A 19 -3.26 -2.29 -7.91
N LYS A 20 -2.88 -3.05 -8.92
CA LYS A 20 -3.82 -3.65 -9.87
C LYS A 20 -3.92 -5.14 -9.56
N ASP A 21 -5.13 -5.63 -9.38
CA ASP A 21 -5.36 -7.06 -9.16
C ASP A 21 -5.37 -7.87 -10.47
N VAL A 22 -5.62 -9.17 -10.36
CA VAL A 22 -5.63 -10.12 -11.48
C VAL A 22 -6.75 -9.86 -12.49
N ASP A 23 -7.86 -9.25 -12.05
CA ASP A 23 -8.99 -8.86 -12.89
C ASP A 23 -8.78 -7.47 -13.51
N GLY A 24 -7.67 -6.83 -13.17
CA GLY A 24 -7.29 -5.52 -13.64
C GLY A 24 -7.97 -4.37 -12.90
N LYS A 25 -8.64 -4.64 -11.78
CA LYS A 25 -9.20 -3.61 -10.91
C LYS A 25 -8.08 -2.94 -10.11
N GLU A 26 -8.16 -1.62 -10.04
CA GLU A 26 -7.26 -0.81 -9.21
C GLU A 26 -7.78 -0.74 -7.78
N TRP A 27 -6.87 -0.88 -6.82
CA TRP A 27 -7.11 -0.74 -5.40
C TRP A 27 -6.14 0.29 -4.83
N LYS A 28 -6.65 1.29 -4.12
CA LYS A 28 -5.84 2.31 -3.47
C LYS A 28 -5.91 2.16 -1.95
N LEU A 29 -4.78 2.27 -1.25
CA LEU A 29 -4.77 2.13 0.21
C LEU A 29 -5.69 3.16 0.89
N SER A 30 -5.69 4.40 0.39
CA SER A 30 -6.55 5.48 0.92
C SER A 30 -8.05 5.21 0.80
N ASP A 31 -8.51 4.32 -0.08
CA ASP A 31 -9.93 3.93 -0.18
C ASP A 31 -10.43 3.17 1.06
N TYR A 32 -9.51 2.68 1.90
CA TYR A 32 -9.80 1.93 3.13
C TYR A 32 -9.66 2.74 4.42
N ARG A 33 -9.52 4.08 4.33
CA ARG A 33 -9.48 4.95 5.51
C ARG A 33 -10.70 4.68 6.42
N GLY A 34 -10.44 4.58 7.73
CA GLY A 34 -11.45 4.24 8.73
C GLY A 34 -11.65 2.73 8.96
N LYS A 35 -11.00 1.86 8.18
CA LYS A 35 -10.97 0.41 8.39
C LYS A 35 -9.60 -0.03 8.88
N THR A 36 -9.57 -1.09 9.68
CA THR A 36 -8.32 -1.81 9.98
C THR A 36 -7.93 -2.63 8.75
N VAL A 37 -6.70 -2.45 8.27
CA VAL A 37 -6.15 -3.14 7.10
C VAL A 37 -4.92 -3.93 7.52
N LEU A 38 -4.84 -5.19 7.09
CA LEU A 38 -3.65 -6.03 7.18
C LEU A 38 -3.09 -6.20 5.77
N LEU A 39 -1.81 -5.89 5.58
CA LEU A 39 -1.10 -6.17 4.33
C LEU A 39 -0.36 -7.49 4.46
N ASP A 40 -0.67 -8.42 3.56
CA ASP A 40 -0.03 -9.72 3.46
C ASP A 40 0.76 -9.79 2.15
N PHE A 41 2.07 -10.06 2.26
CA PHE A 41 2.99 -10.12 1.13
C PHE A 41 3.38 -11.56 0.89
N TRP A 42 2.80 -12.17 -0.15
CA TRP A 42 3.07 -13.56 -0.51
C TRP A 42 3.26 -13.72 -2.03
N ALA A 43 3.96 -14.77 -2.43
CA ALA A 43 4.15 -15.16 -3.83
C ALA A 43 4.38 -16.67 -3.95
N PHE A 44 4.00 -17.26 -5.09
CA PHE A 44 4.37 -18.62 -5.51
C PHE A 44 5.44 -18.50 -6.60
N TRP A 45 6.48 -19.34 -6.53
CA TRP A 45 7.64 -19.32 -7.44
C TRP A 45 7.47 -20.21 -8.66
#